data_AF-A0A3D4JS17-F1
#
_entry.id   AF-A0A3D4JS17-F1
#
_cell.length_a   1.000
_cell.length_b   1.000
_cell.length_c   1.000
_cell.angle_alpha   90.00
_cell.angle_beta   90.00
_cell.angle_gamma   90.00
#
_symmetry.space_group_name_H-M   'P 1'
#
loop_
_entity.id
_entity.type
_entity.pdbx_description
1 polymer ?
#
loop_
_entity_poly.entity_id
_entity_poly.type
_entity_poly.pdbx_seq_one_letter_code
_entity_poly.pdbx_strand_id
1 'polypeptide(L)'
;MSFGHALYYPHINLTNKNWVKHSLLFWDKISRIVPSSVEPSDNEDITSIKYHTGFIEDYHPENYDTSNAFNQFSDQLRHILESDHFFHDRYFKREKHRRDYRRDYYERRNFYSDMAKSSGTYIHVMKIDPRMKEYLFEIGIAVPGENEWEDWVKIDNEIGLLYMAHLAKS
;
A
#
# COMPACT_ATOMS: atom_id res chain seq x y z
N MET A 1 -29.86 -6.01 5.79
CA MET A 1 -28.83 -5.03 5.39
C MET A 1 -27.66 -5.87 4.91
N SER A 2 -27.27 -5.79 3.63
CA SER A 2 -26.01 -6.39 3.20
C SER A 2 -24.96 -5.30 3.37
N PHE A 3 -24.07 -5.51 4.33
CA PHE A 3 -22.88 -4.69 4.45
C PHE A 3 -21.87 -5.33 3.50
N GLY A 4 -21.22 -4.54 2.64
CA GLY A 4 -20.27 -5.06 1.66
C GLY A 4 -19.07 -5.81 2.27
N HIS A 5 -18.00 -5.98 1.52
CA HIS A 5 -16.81 -6.65 2.05
C HIS A 5 -15.89 -5.64 2.72
N ALA A 6 -15.38 -5.97 3.91
CA ALA A 6 -14.28 -5.23 4.51
C ALA A 6 -12.95 -5.66 3.89
N LEU A 7 -12.11 -4.71 3.50
CA LEU A 7 -10.77 -5.01 3.04
C LEU A 7 -9.78 -5.00 4.21
N TYR A 8 -9.10 -6.12 4.45
CA TYR A 8 -7.96 -6.18 5.36
C TYR A 8 -6.70 -5.71 4.61
N TYR A 9 -6.18 -4.56 5.03
CA TYR A 9 -5.11 -3.83 4.37
C TYR A 9 -4.14 -3.25 5.42
N PRO A 10 -2.81 -3.15 5.15
CA PRO A 10 -2.05 -3.60 3.97
C PRO A 10 -1.61 -5.06 3.96
N HIS A 11 -1.81 -5.76 5.07
CA HIS A 11 -1.18 -7.05 5.32
C HIS A 11 -1.91 -8.19 4.60
N ILE A 12 -1.14 -9.19 4.17
CA ILE A 12 -1.67 -10.45 3.65
C ILE A 12 -2.17 -11.32 4.82
N ASN A 13 -1.39 -11.43 5.89
CA ASN A 13 -1.76 -12.25 7.04
C ASN A 13 -2.71 -11.47 7.97
N LEU A 14 -3.79 -12.11 8.42
CA LEU A 14 -4.76 -11.53 9.35
C LEU A 14 -4.23 -11.52 10.78
N THR A 15 -3.31 -10.59 11.06
CA THR A 15 -2.57 -10.52 12.33
C THR A 15 -3.37 -9.94 13.50
N ASN A 16 -4.31 -9.01 13.24
CA ASN A 16 -5.09 -8.35 14.28
C ASN A 16 -6.41 -9.09 14.56
N LYS A 17 -6.36 -10.04 15.50
CA LYS A 17 -7.53 -10.82 15.92
C LYS A 17 -8.70 -9.95 16.39
N ASN A 18 -8.43 -8.82 17.06
CA ASN A 18 -9.48 -7.92 17.50
C ASN A 18 -10.19 -7.28 16.31
N TRP A 19 -9.44 -6.80 15.31
CA TRP A 19 -10.04 -6.25 14.10
C TRP A 19 -10.97 -7.28 13.42
N VAL A 20 -10.51 -8.52 13.26
CA VAL A 20 -11.31 -9.60 12.66
C VAL A 20 -12.59 -9.87 13.45
N LYS A 21 -12.50 -9.92 14.79
CA LYS A 21 -13.67 -10.10 15.66
C LYS A 21 -14.70 -8.98 15.52
N HIS A 22 -14.25 -7.73 15.46
CA HIS A 22 -15.17 -6.61 15.26
C HIS A 22 -15.79 -6.64 13.86
N SER A 23 -15.00 -7.00 12.83
CA SER A 23 -15.49 -7.08 11.46
C SER A 23 -16.62 -8.10 11.28
N LEU A 24 -16.63 -9.19 12.04
CA LEU A 24 -17.73 -10.17 12.08
C LEU A 24 -19.09 -9.57 12.48
N LEU A 25 -19.09 -8.44 13.20
CA LEU A 25 -20.33 -7.81 13.67
C LEU A 25 -20.95 -6.89 12.62
N PHE A 26 -20.16 -6.43 11.65
CA PHE A 26 -20.53 -5.34 10.75
C PHE A 26 -20.51 -5.71 9.28
N TRP A 27 -19.75 -6.72 8.86
CA TRP A 27 -19.52 -7.01 7.44
C TRP A 27 -19.96 -8.42 7.09
N ASP A 28 -20.42 -8.61 5.84
CA ASP A 28 -20.81 -9.92 5.35
C ASP A 28 -19.58 -10.82 5.11
N LYS A 29 -18.44 -10.21 4.72
CA LYS A 29 -17.14 -10.87 4.54
C LYS A 29 -15.96 -9.94 4.79
N ILE A 30 -14.80 -10.54 5.00
CA ILE A 30 -13.49 -9.88 4.93
C ILE A 30 -12.77 -10.35 3.67
N SER A 31 -12.28 -9.41 2.86
CA SER A 31 -11.40 -9.68 1.73
C SER A 31 -9.99 -9.22 2.02
N ARG A 32 -8.99 -9.89 1.45
CA ARG A 32 -7.59 -9.44 1.45
C ARG A 32 -6.96 -9.63 0.09
N ILE A 33 -5.99 -8.79 -0.26
CA ILE A 33 -5.28 -8.89 -1.53
C ILE A 33 -4.05 -9.79 -1.32
N VAL A 34 -4.01 -10.93 -2.00
CA VAL A 34 -2.97 -11.95 -1.90
C VAL A 34 -2.26 -12.08 -3.24
N PRO A 35 -0.96 -11.72 -3.34
CA PRO A 35 -0.17 -12.00 -4.53
C PRO A 35 -0.19 -13.48 -4.89
N SER A 36 -0.24 -13.82 -6.18
CA SER A 36 -0.32 -15.23 -6.60
C SER A 36 0.91 -16.06 -6.22
N SER A 37 2.06 -15.44 -5.94
CA SER A 37 3.28 -16.12 -5.46
C SER A 37 3.34 -16.31 -3.94
N VAL A 38 2.39 -15.76 -3.18
CA VAL A 38 2.44 -15.75 -1.72
C VAL A 38 1.30 -16.56 -1.15
N GLU A 39 1.63 -17.55 -0.33
CA GLU A 39 0.67 -18.25 0.49
C GLU A 39 0.54 -17.54 1.86
N PRO A 40 -0.68 -17.14 2.28
CA PRO A 40 -0.87 -16.50 3.58
C PRO A 40 -0.50 -17.43 4.73
N SER A 41 0.34 -16.94 5.65
CA SER A 41 0.73 -17.67 6.86
C SER A 41 -0.22 -17.32 8.01
N ASP A 42 -1.47 -17.75 7.87
CA ASP A 42 -2.50 -17.54 8.88
C ASP A 42 -2.39 -18.55 10.03
N ASN A 43 -2.84 -18.14 11.22
CA ASN A 43 -2.98 -19.08 12.34
C ASN A 43 -4.18 -20.03 12.13
N GLU A 44 -4.23 -21.10 12.91
CA GLU A 44 -5.26 -22.14 12.81
C GLU A 44 -6.69 -21.60 12.92
N ASP A 45 -6.94 -20.63 13.80
CA ASP A 45 -8.27 -20.01 13.97
C ASP A 45 -8.75 -19.36 12.65
N ILE A 46 -7.88 -18.55 12.04
CA ILE A 46 -8.16 -17.82 10.79
C ILE A 46 -8.35 -18.81 9.63
N THR A 47 -7.48 -19.80 9.54
CA THR A 47 -7.57 -20.89 8.55
C THR A 47 -8.89 -21.64 8.68
N SER A 48 -9.30 -21.98 9.90
CA SER A 48 -10.57 -22.65 10.17
C SER A 48 -11.77 -21.79 9.78
N ILE A 49 -11.77 -20.50 10.14
CA ILE A 49 -12.84 -19.56 9.74
C ILE A 49 -12.93 -19.51 8.21
N LYS A 50 -11.81 -19.31 7.51
CA LYS A 50 -11.77 -19.23 6.05
C LYS A 50 -12.42 -20.46 5.40
N TYR A 51 -11.97 -21.66 5.75
CA TYR A 51 -12.42 -22.89 5.08
C TYR A 51 -13.82 -23.36 5.47
N HIS A 52 -14.24 -23.16 6.72
CA HIS A 52 -15.54 -23.67 7.19
C HIS A 52 -16.70 -22.68 6.99
N THR A 53 -16.41 -21.37 6.96
CA THR A 53 -17.46 -20.34 6.90
C THR A 53 -17.48 -19.57 5.58
N GLY A 54 -16.38 -19.53 4.84
CA GLY A 54 -16.24 -18.66 3.67
C GLY A 54 -16.24 -17.17 3.99
N PHE A 55 -16.10 -16.78 5.27
CA PHE A 55 -16.13 -15.39 5.72
C PHE A 55 -14.87 -14.60 5.30
N ILE A 56 -13.76 -15.29 5.06
CA ILE A 56 -12.50 -14.69 4.63
C ILE A 56 -12.27 -15.07 3.17
N GLU A 57 -12.04 -14.06 2.33
CA GLU A 57 -11.86 -14.21 0.89
C GLU A 57 -10.50 -13.67 0.45
N ASP A 58 -9.77 -14.47 -0.30
CA ASP A 58 -8.47 -14.10 -0.87
C ASP A 58 -8.71 -13.61 -2.29
N TYR A 59 -8.44 -12.32 -2.52
CA TYR A 59 -8.44 -11.74 -3.85
C TYR A 59 -7.03 -11.77 -4.41
N HIS A 60 -6.87 -12.46 -5.54
CA HIS A 60 -5.60 -12.56 -6.24
C HIS A 60 -5.59 -11.59 -7.42
N PRO A 61 -4.87 -10.45 -7.34
CA PRO A 61 -4.88 -9.46 -8.40
C PRO A 61 -4.19 -10.02 -9.66
N GLU A 62 -4.81 -9.80 -10.80
CA GLU A 62 -4.24 -10.07 -12.11
C GLU A 62 -3.49 -8.85 -12.67
N ASN A 63 -2.80 -9.06 -13.80
CA ASN A 63 -2.09 -7.99 -14.50
C ASN A 63 -3.04 -6.85 -14.93
N TYR A 64 -4.29 -7.18 -15.26
CA TYR A 64 -5.29 -6.18 -15.60
C TYR A 64 -5.62 -5.28 -14.39
N ASP A 65 -5.78 -5.86 -13.21
CA ASP A 65 -6.17 -5.12 -11.99
C ASP A 65 -5.09 -4.13 -11.56
N THR A 66 -3.82 -4.57 -11.61
CA THR A 66 -2.67 -3.72 -11.31
C THR A 66 -2.47 -2.62 -12.36
N SER A 67 -2.74 -2.91 -13.64
CA SER A 67 -2.72 -1.92 -14.73
C SER A 67 -3.84 -0.89 -14.59
N ASN A 68 -5.05 -1.32 -14.24
CA ASN A 68 -6.19 -0.44 -14.01
C ASN A 68 -5.94 0.49 -12.82
N ALA A 69 -5.47 -0.08 -11.70
CA ALA A 69 -5.05 0.68 -10.53
C ALA A 69 -3.98 1.72 -10.87
N PHE A 70 -2.99 1.33 -11.68
CA PHE A 70 -1.95 2.24 -12.17
C PHE A 70 -2.52 3.43 -12.94
N ASN A 71 -3.37 3.16 -13.92
CA ASN A 71 -3.94 4.21 -14.77
C ASN A 71 -4.75 5.21 -13.93
N GLN A 72 -5.59 4.73 -13.01
CA GLN A 72 -6.40 5.58 -12.14
C GLN A 72 -5.58 6.35 -11.11
N PHE A 73 -4.54 5.72 -10.57
CA PHE A 73 -3.70 6.30 -9.52
C PHE A 73 -2.68 7.29 -10.05
N SER A 74 -2.12 7.08 -11.25
CA SER A 74 -1.01 7.89 -11.78
C SER A 74 -1.37 9.37 -11.97
N ASP A 75 -2.58 9.66 -12.47
CA ASP A 75 -3.08 11.03 -12.61
C ASP A 75 -3.20 11.73 -11.25
N GLN A 76 -3.75 11.02 -10.25
CA GLN A 76 -3.89 11.56 -8.90
C GLN A 76 -2.54 11.75 -8.21
N LEU A 77 -1.62 10.81 -8.38
CA LEU A 77 -0.29 10.86 -7.79
C LEU A 77 0.46 12.11 -8.26
N ARG A 78 0.41 12.43 -9.55
CA ARG A 78 1.04 13.64 -10.09
C ARG A 78 0.52 14.90 -9.39
N HIS A 79 -0.80 15.04 -9.28
CA HIS A 79 -1.41 16.19 -8.61
C HIS A 79 -1.05 16.28 -7.13
N ILE A 80 -0.97 15.15 -6.42
CA ILE A 80 -0.56 15.11 -5.01
C ILE A 80 0.88 15.63 -4.87
N LEU A 81 1.80 15.19 -5.73
CA LEU A 81 3.21 15.54 -5.65
C LEU A 81 3.55 16.95 -6.10
N GLU A 82 2.76 17.49 -7.02
CA GLU A 82 2.83 18.89 -7.43
C GLU A 82 2.17 19.81 -6.41
N SER A 83 1.33 19.29 -5.51
CA SER A 83 0.70 20.10 -4.48
C SER A 83 1.74 20.57 -3.45
N ASP A 84 1.81 21.89 -3.27
CA ASP A 84 2.64 22.48 -2.23
C ASP A 84 2.25 21.94 -0.85
N HIS A 85 0.97 21.67 -0.61
CA HIS A 85 0.49 21.17 0.67
C HIS A 85 1.12 19.83 1.07
N PHE A 86 1.15 18.85 0.16
CA PHE A 86 1.69 17.52 0.47
C PHE A 86 3.17 17.59 0.86
N PHE A 87 3.97 18.32 0.07
CA PHE A 87 5.39 18.47 0.34
C PHE A 87 5.63 19.29 1.61
N HIS A 88 5.02 20.47 1.74
CA HIS A 88 5.28 21.37 2.86
C HIS A 88 4.81 20.79 4.20
N ASP A 89 3.62 20.18 4.29
CA ASP A 89 3.12 19.61 5.55
C ASP A 89 4.06 18.51 6.07
N ARG A 90 4.49 17.60 5.19
CA ARG A 90 5.40 16.50 5.55
C ARG A 90 6.82 16.97 5.80
N TYR A 91 7.27 17.96 5.04
CA TYR A 91 8.58 18.57 5.20
C TYR A 91 8.69 19.32 6.52
N PHE A 92 7.77 20.24 6.83
CA PHE A 92 7.79 21.00 8.09
C PHE A 92 7.56 20.14 9.33
N LYS A 93 6.78 19.05 9.23
CA LYS A 93 6.69 18.03 10.28
C LYS A 93 8.05 17.37 10.56
N ARG A 94 8.87 17.16 9.54
CA ARG A 94 10.26 16.66 9.68
C ARG A 94 11.26 17.76 10.06
N GLU A 95 11.06 18.99 9.57
CA GLU A 95 12.02 20.10 9.62
C GLU A 95 11.73 21.15 10.70
N LYS A 96 11.28 20.74 11.88
CA LYS A 96 11.49 21.59 13.08
C LYS A 96 12.97 21.89 13.38
N HIS A 97 13.91 21.49 12.52
CA HIS A 97 15.34 21.65 12.73
C HIS A 97 16.21 22.29 11.63
N ARG A 98 15.75 22.69 10.44
CA ARG A 98 16.65 23.38 9.47
C ARG A 98 15.94 24.45 8.63
N ARG A 99 16.63 25.56 8.41
CA ARG A 99 16.26 26.67 7.51
C ARG A 99 17.10 26.53 6.23
N ASP A 100 16.44 26.64 5.08
CA ASP A 100 16.80 27.46 3.91
C ASP A 100 16.18 26.85 2.63
N TYR A 101 15.43 27.67 1.89
CA TYR A 101 14.53 27.22 0.82
C TYR A 101 14.99 27.70 -0.56
N ARG A 102 15.57 26.79 -1.34
CA ARG A 102 15.57 26.75 -2.82
C ARG A 102 15.84 25.29 -3.20
N ARG A 103 14.84 24.55 -3.71
CA ARG A 103 14.98 23.11 -3.95
C ARG A 103 14.88 22.70 -5.41
N ASP A 104 16.01 22.19 -5.91
CA ASP A 104 16.11 21.45 -7.16
C ASP A 104 15.41 20.08 -7.07
N TYR A 105 15.07 19.50 -8.22
CA TYR A 105 14.42 18.19 -8.37
C TYR A 105 15.10 17.06 -7.56
N TYR A 106 16.44 17.05 -7.54
CA TYR A 106 17.23 16.05 -6.81
C TYR A 106 16.97 16.05 -5.29
N GLU A 107 16.69 17.22 -4.70
CA GLU A 107 16.40 17.29 -3.28
C GLU A 107 15.01 16.76 -2.94
N ARG A 108 14.03 16.90 -3.85
CA ARG A 108 12.69 16.32 -3.68
C ARG A 108 12.74 14.80 -3.71
N ARG A 109 13.44 14.22 -4.68
CA ARG A 109 13.62 12.77 -4.79
C ARG A 109 14.25 12.20 -3.52
N ASN A 110 15.36 12.77 -3.06
CA ASN A 110 16.05 12.30 -1.85
C ASN A 110 15.16 12.41 -0.61
N PHE A 111 14.42 13.51 -0.48
CA PHE A 111 13.45 13.69 0.60
C PHE A 111 12.39 12.59 0.63
N TYR A 112 11.78 12.27 -0.52
CA TYR A 112 10.78 11.21 -0.61
C TYR A 112 11.38 9.84 -0.31
N SER A 113 12.60 9.56 -0.79
CA SER A 113 13.28 8.30 -0.53
C SER A 113 13.60 8.12 0.94
N ASP A 114 14.06 9.17 1.62
CA ASP A 114 14.30 9.14 3.07
C ASP A 114 13.00 8.94 3.84
N MET A 115 11.87 9.44 3.34
CA MET A 115 10.55 9.26 3.95
C MET A 115 10.06 7.81 3.82
N ALA A 116 10.14 7.25 2.61
CA ALA A 116 9.81 5.85 2.36
C ALA A 116 10.67 4.92 3.23
N LYS A 117 11.98 5.19 3.35
CA LYS A 117 12.89 4.43 4.23
C LYS A 117 12.47 4.48 5.69
N SER A 118 12.12 5.66 6.21
CA SER A 118 11.86 5.84 7.65
C SER A 118 10.50 5.33 8.12
N SER A 119 9.46 5.49 7.30
CA SER A 119 8.07 5.28 7.72
C SER A 119 7.19 4.67 6.64
N GLY A 120 7.79 4.16 5.56
CA GLY A 120 7.05 3.52 4.49
C GLY A 120 6.43 2.18 4.89
N THR A 121 5.39 1.80 4.15
CA THR A 121 4.74 0.48 4.22
C THR A 121 5.29 -0.44 3.13
N TYR A 122 5.22 -1.75 3.37
CA TYR A 122 5.65 -2.76 2.41
C TYR A 122 4.49 -3.20 1.53
N ILE A 123 4.69 -3.17 0.22
CA ILE A 123 3.76 -3.70 -0.79
C ILE A 123 4.51 -4.70 -1.67
N HIS A 124 3.92 -5.87 -1.85
CA HIS A 124 4.50 -6.92 -2.68
C HIS A 124 4.50 -6.50 -4.16
N VAL A 125 5.58 -6.80 -4.90
CA VAL A 125 5.79 -6.37 -6.29
C VAL A 125 4.66 -6.80 -7.23
N MET A 126 4.09 -8.00 -7.04
CA MET A 126 2.95 -8.47 -7.86
C MET A 126 1.65 -7.70 -7.61
N LYS A 127 1.57 -6.86 -6.59
CA LYS A 127 0.45 -5.94 -6.38
C LYS A 127 0.67 -4.62 -7.12
N ILE A 128 1.80 -4.45 -7.83
CA ILE A 128 2.23 -3.20 -8.45
C ILE A 128 2.48 -3.43 -9.94
N ASP A 129 1.90 -2.60 -10.80
CA ASP A 129 2.23 -2.60 -12.24
C ASP A 129 3.74 -2.33 -12.43
N PRO A 130 4.46 -3.07 -13.29
CA PRO A 130 5.89 -2.87 -13.48
C PRO A 130 6.29 -1.43 -13.83
N ARG A 131 5.51 -0.72 -14.64
CA ARG A 131 5.74 0.68 -15.02
C ARG A 131 5.52 1.61 -13.83
N MET A 132 4.54 1.30 -12.97
CA MET A 132 4.32 2.03 -11.72
C MET A 132 5.52 1.87 -10.79
N LYS A 133 6.03 0.64 -10.65
CA LYS A 133 7.20 0.37 -9.80
C LYS A 133 8.41 1.19 -10.25
N GLU A 134 8.70 1.19 -11.54
CA GLU A 134 9.79 2.00 -12.13
C GLU A 134 9.57 3.49 -11.86
N TYR A 135 8.37 4.01 -12.12
CA TYR A 135 8.03 5.41 -11.89
C TYR A 135 8.17 5.83 -10.42
N LEU A 136 7.69 4.99 -9.49
CA LEU A 136 7.78 5.26 -8.04
C LEU A 136 9.24 5.29 -7.54
N PHE A 137 10.12 4.48 -8.12
CA PHE A 137 11.56 4.48 -7.84
C PHE A 137 12.27 5.69 -8.44
N GLU A 138 11.87 6.12 -9.63
CA GLU A 138 12.42 7.29 -10.30
C GLU A 138 12.19 8.55 -9.45
N ILE A 139 10.93 8.77 -9.02
CA ILE A 139 10.54 9.94 -8.21
C ILE A 139 10.92 9.80 -6.72
N GLY A 140 11.34 8.61 -6.28
CA GLY A 140 11.85 8.34 -4.95
C GLY A 140 10.79 8.08 -3.88
N ILE A 141 9.51 7.97 -4.22
CA ILE A 141 8.41 7.67 -3.28
C ILE A 141 8.41 6.21 -2.84
N ALA A 142 8.99 5.34 -3.66
CA ALA A 142 9.30 3.98 -3.28
C ALA A 142 10.80 3.74 -3.32
N VAL A 143 11.23 2.79 -2.49
CA VAL A 143 12.59 2.26 -2.46
C VAL A 143 12.53 0.73 -2.44
N PRO A 144 13.59 0.03 -2.87
CA PRO A 144 13.69 -1.41 -2.68
C PRO A 144 13.47 -1.80 -1.22
N GLY A 145 12.95 -3.02 -1.00
CA GLY A 145 12.86 -3.58 0.34
C GLY A 145 14.22 -3.71 1.02
N GLU A 146 14.22 -4.01 2.32
CA GLU A 146 15.44 -4.13 3.12
C GLU A 146 16.40 -5.22 2.60
N ASN A 147 15.85 -6.24 1.92
CA ASN A 147 16.63 -7.23 1.19
C ASN A 147 16.38 -7.11 -0.31
N GLU A 148 17.46 -7.02 -1.11
CA GLU A 148 17.37 -6.92 -2.59
C GLU A 148 16.69 -8.13 -3.25
N TRP A 149 16.58 -9.24 -2.52
CA TRP A 149 15.93 -10.48 -2.94
C TRP A 149 14.46 -10.59 -2.52
N GLU A 150 13.94 -9.60 -1.78
CA GLU A 150 12.55 -9.61 -1.38
C GLU A 150 11.66 -9.07 -2.50
N ASP A 151 10.57 -9.80 -2.76
CA ASP A 151 9.48 -9.40 -3.65
C ASP A 151 8.64 -8.23 -3.08
N TRP A 152 9.27 -7.32 -2.33
CA TRP A 152 8.62 -6.26 -1.59
C TRP A 152 9.27 -4.91 -1.87
N VAL A 153 8.40 -3.91 -2.00
CA VAL A 153 8.77 -2.52 -2.21
C VAL A 153 8.32 -1.73 -0.99
N LYS A 154 9.20 -0.88 -0.47
CA LYS A 154 8.86 0.04 0.62
C LYS A 154 8.42 1.36 0.01
N ILE A 155 7.14 1.68 0.16
CA ILE A 155 6.53 2.91 -0.38
C ILE A 155 6.12 3.82 0.77
N ASP A 156 6.09 5.13 0.53
CA ASP A 156 5.44 6.06 1.46
C ASP A 156 4.05 5.54 1.92
N ASN A 157 3.76 5.67 3.22
CA ASN A 157 2.59 5.04 3.83
C ASN A 157 1.25 5.57 3.27
N GLU A 158 1.07 6.89 3.14
CA GLU A 158 -0.21 7.43 2.66
C GLU A 158 -0.38 7.21 1.16
N ILE A 159 0.70 7.34 0.38
CA ILE A 159 0.69 6.99 -1.06
C ILE A 159 0.38 5.51 -1.25
N GLY A 160 1.02 4.63 -0.49
CA GLY A 160 0.77 3.19 -0.53
C GLY A 160 -0.67 2.83 -0.17
N LEU A 161 -1.28 3.56 0.78
CA LEU A 161 -2.69 3.42 1.14
C LEU A 161 -3.60 3.84 -0.01
N LEU A 162 -3.36 5.00 -0.61
CA LEU A 162 -4.14 5.49 -1.75
C LEU A 162 -4.05 4.53 -2.94
N TYR A 163 -2.84 4.07 -3.27
CA TYR A 163 -2.62 3.11 -4.34
C TYR A 163 -3.44 1.83 -4.13
N MET A 164 -3.39 1.29 -2.92
CA MET A 164 -4.05 0.02 -2.59
C MET A 164 -5.57 0.16 -2.50
N ALA A 165 -6.07 1.35 -2.19
CA ALA A 165 -7.49 1.66 -2.31
C ALA A 165 -7.97 1.67 -3.77
N HIS A 166 -7.12 2.04 -4.73
CA HIS A 166 -7.42 1.88 -6.17
C HIS A 166 -7.35 0.42 -6.58
N LEU A 167 -6.32 -0.32 -6.17
CA LEU A 167 -6.18 -1.74 -6.47
C LEU A 167 -7.37 -2.57 -5.97
N ALA A 168 -7.95 -2.22 -4.82
CA ALA A 168 -9.12 -2.91 -4.28
C ALA A 168 -10.43 -2.62 -5.04
N LYS A 169 -10.45 -1.60 -5.91
CA LYS A 169 -11.61 -1.22 -6.74
C LYS A 169 -11.47 -1.69 -8.19
N SER A 170 -10.29 -2.18 -8.56
CA SER A 170 -9.93 -2.51 -9.93
C SER A 170 -10.80 -3.60 -10.55
#